data_AF-E3Q3Z2-F1
#
_entry.id   AF-E3Q3Z2-F1
#
_cell.length_a   1.000
_cell.length_b   1.000
_cell.length_c   1.000
_cell.angle_alpha   90.00
_cell.angle_beta   90.00
_cell.angle_gamma   90.00
#
_symmetry.space_group_name_H-M   'P 1'
#
loop_
_entity.id
_entity.type
_entity.pdbx_description
1 polymer ?
#
loop_
_entity_poly.entity_id
_entity_poly.type
_entity_poly.pdbx_seq_one_letter_code
_entity_poly.pdbx_strand_id
1 'polypeptide(L)'
;MAEHAVQRDAVQAARAKEELDAVGSIPEADARKVLYYLCSEDEGVRRKALDFYQGAPKRDVCTHCEKEFDPDNNASDACCYHPGDFELDEELEVWDGMDDYDWPPEHYQRDSESNREDIPEGFRWSCCNRVGDVKGCQTGRHEGNGANTAAATTYGLALEVNRMKAKRLGELAGRAGKESGIHGPGEQQASNKRKADGEPGDGDASKVKKGAGAH
;
A
#
# COMPACT_ATOMS: atom_id res chain seq x y z
N MET A 1 -0.50 -39.74 21.78
CA MET A 1 -1.07 -38.43 22.12
C MET A 1 -0.41 -37.30 21.33
N ALA A 2 0.92 -37.20 21.30
CA ALA A 2 1.63 -36.16 20.55
C ALA A 2 1.46 -36.26 19.02
N GLU A 3 1.55 -37.48 18.44
CA GLU A 3 1.44 -37.68 16.97
C GLU A 3 0.06 -37.31 16.41
N HIS A 4 -1.01 -37.60 17.15
CA HIS A 4 -2.39 -37.27 16.75
C HIS A 4 -2.67 -35.76 16.82
N ALA A 5 -2.00 -35.02 17.72
CA ALA A 5 -2.08 -33.57 17.79
C ALA A 5 -1.38 -32.91 16.60
N VAL A 6 -0.18 -33.40 16.23
CA VAL A 6 0.57 -32.92 15.06
C VAL A 6 -0.19 -33.15 13.75
N GLN A 7 -0.83 -34.32 13.60
CA GLN A 7 -1.67 -34.61 12.43
C GLN A 7 -2.89 -33.68 12.35
N ARG A 8 -3.53 -33.39 13.48
CA ARG A 8 -4.68 -32.48 13.52
C ARG A 8 -4.29 -31.05 13.12
N ASP A 9 -3.16 -30.56 13.61
CA ASP A 9 -2.69 -29.20 13.30
C ASP A 9 -2.30 -29.06 11.82
N ALA A 10 -1.69 -30.10 11.23
CA ALA A 10 -1.38 -30.14 9.80
C ALA A 10 -2.65 -30.11 8.93
N VAL A 11 -3.68 -30.86 9.30
CA VAL A 11 -4.97 -30.86 8.59
C VAL A 11 -5.68 -29.50 8.70
N GLN A 12 -5.63 -28.84 9.86
CA GLN A 12 -6.19 -27.50 10.03
C GLN A 12 -5.45 -26.45 9.18
N ALA A 13 -4.13 -26.54 9.12
CA ALA A 13 -3.32 -25.64 8.28
C ALA A 13 -3.61 -25.83 6.79
N ALA A 14 -3.77 -27.09 6.33
CA ALA A 14 -4.13 -27.39 4.95
C ALA A 14 -5.50 -26.83 4.57
N ARG A 15 -6.50 -27.01 5.46
CA ARG A 15 -7.83 -26.45 5.27
C ARG A 15 -7.83 -24.92 5.23
N ALA A 16 -7.12 -24.28 6.16
CA ALA A 16 -7.02 -22.82 6.18
C ALA A 16 -6.36 -22.28 4.91
N LYS A 17 -5.38 -23.01 4.37
CA LYS A 17 -4.75 -22.67 3.08
C LYS A 17 -5.76 -22.77 1.94
N GLU A 18 -6.51 -23.85 1.86
CA GLU A 18 -7.56 -24.03 0.83
C GLU A 18 -8.64 -22.94 0.90
N GLU A 19 -9.08 -22.58 2.11
CA GLU A 19 -10.04 -21.49 2.31
C GLU A 19 -9.46 -20.13 1.85
N LEU A 20 -8.17 -19.87 2.08
CA LEU A 20 -7.51 -18.65 1.61
C LEU A 20 -7.28 -18.64 0.09
N ASP A 21 -6.93 -19.77 -0.50
CA ASP A 21 -6.76 -19.92 -1.95
C ASP A 21 -8.12 -19.70 -2.67
N ALA A 22 -9.22 -20.17 -2.08
CA ALA A 22 -10.57 -19.90 -2.57
C ALA A 22 -10.93 -18.41 -2.49
N VAL A 23 -10.58 -17.73 -1.40
CA VAL A 23 -10.75 -16.26 -1.27
C VAL A 23 -9.91 -15.51 -2.31
N GLY A 24 -8.65 -15.93 -2.53
CA GLY A 24 -7.76 -15.33 -3.52
C GLY A 24 -8.22 -15.51 -4.97
N SER A 25 -9.06 -16.51 -5.24
CA SER A 25 -9.62 -16.79 -6.57
C SER A 25 -10.89 -15.98 -6.87
N ILE A 26 -11.39 -15.17 -5.93
CA ILE A 26 -12.59 -14.35 -6.13
C ILE A 26 -12.26 -13.18 -7.08
N PRO A 27 -13.07 -12.94 -8.14
CA PRO A 27 -12.88 -11.77 -9.00
C PRO A 27 -12.95 -10.46 -8.22
N GLU A 28 -12.12 -9.47 -8.60
CA GLU A 28 -11.99 -8.20 -7.85
C GLU A 28 -13.34 -7.48 -7.61
N ALA A 29 -14.24 -7.51 -8.59
CA ALA A 29 -15.56 -6.92 -8.49
C ALA A 29 -16.43 -7.59 -7.42
N ASP A 30 -16.34 -8.92 -7.29
CA ASP A 30 -17.10 -9.68 -6.31
C ASP A 30 -16.43 -9.64 -4.94
N ALA A 31 -15.09 -9.65 -4.89
CA ALA A 31 -14.32 -9.44 -3.66
C ALA A 31 -14.69 -8.10 -3.00
N ARG A 32 -14.88 -7.04 -3.81
CA ARG A 32 -15.34 -5.73 -3.33
C ARG A 32 -16.74 -5.78 -2.72
N LYS A 33 -17.68 -6.51 -3.33
CA LYS A 33 -19.04 -6.69 -2.77
C LYS A 33 -19.02 -7.45 -1.45
N VAL A 34 -18.24 -8.53 -1.38
CA VAL A 34 -18.07 -9.33 -0.16
C VAL A 34 -17.46 -8.48 0.95
N LEU A 35 -16.40 -7.72 0.65
CA LEU A 35 -15.78 -6.82 1.62
C LEU A 35 -16.77 -5.78 2.14
N TYR A 36 -17.59 -5.19 1.25
CA TYR A 36 -18.61 -4.23 1.62
C TYR A 36 -19.65 -4.85 2.56
N TYR A 37 -20.17 -6.04 2.23
CA TYR A 37 -21.10 -6.78 3.07
C TYR A 37 -20.51 -7.10 4.45
N LEU A 38 -19.29 -7.63 4.51
CA LEU A 38 -18.63 -7.93 5.79
C LEU A 38 -18.41 -6.67 6.64
N CYS A 39 -18.09 -5.55 5.99
CA CYS A 39 -17.88 -4.28 6.68
C CYS A 39 -19.20 -3.58 7.07
N SER A 40 -20.35 -3.90 6.44
CA SER A 40 -21.64 -3.34 6.86
C SER A 40 -22.14 -3.98 8.15
N GLU A 41 -21.93 -5.29 8.29
CA GLU A 41 -22.42 -6.07 9.43
C GLU A 41 -21.53 -5.94 10.68
N ASP A 42 -20.21 -5.76 10.52
CA ASP A 42 -19.24 -5.78 11.63
C ASP A 42 -18.31 -4.55 11.64
N GLU A 43 -18.48 -3.69 12.67
CA GLU A 43 -17.64 -2.52 12.94
C GLU A 43 -16.16 -2.87 13.12
N GLY A 44 -15.86 -3.99 13.77
CA GLY A 44 -14.51 -4.45 14.05
C GLY A 44 -13.80 -4.94 12.79
N VAL A 45 -14.53 -5.61 11.89
CA VAL A 45 -14.03 -5.97 10.55
C VAL A 45 -13.79 -4.72 9.73
N ARG A 46 -14.72 -3.77 9.73
CA ARG A 46 -14.58 -2.50 9.02
C ARG A 46 -13.35 -1.70 9.46
N ARG A 47 -13.12 -1.60 10.78
CA ARG A 47 -11.92 -0.94 11.30
C ARG A 47 -10.63 -1.64 10.87
N LYS A 48 -10.56 -2.97 10.99
CA LYS A 48 -9.39 -3.75 10.55
C LYS A 48 -9.11 -3.60 9.06
N ALA A 49 -10.16 -3.59 8.23
CA ALA A 49 -10.02 -3.41 6.79
C ALA A 49 -9.44 -2.02 6.46
N LEU A 50 -9.94 -0.96 7.12
CA LEU A 50 -9.41 0.40 6.94
C LEU A 50 -7.98 0.54 7.45
N ASP A 51 -7.66 0.00 8.63
CA ASP A 51 -6.30 0.01 9.18
C ASP A 51 -5.32 -0.68 8.23
N PHE A 52 -5.70 -1.84 7.67
CA PHE A 52 -4.90 -2.56 6.69
C PHE A 52 -4.73 -1.74 5.41
N TYR A 53 -5.81 -1.18 4.87
CA TYR A 53 -5.75 -0.36 3.65
C TYR A 53 -4.90 0.90 3.82
N GLN A 54 -4.93 1.53 5.00
CA GLN A 54 -4.11 2.70 5.29
C GLN A 54 -2.63 2.36 5.47
N GLY A 55 -2.32 1.17 5.98
CA GLY A 55 -0.95 0.68 6.16
C GLY A 55 -0.37 -0.04 4.94
N ALA A 56 -1.20 -0.46 3.98
CA ALA A 56 -0.74 -1.13 2.77
C ALA A 56 0.00 -0.14 1.86
N PRO A 57 1.17 -0.52 1.30
CA PRO A 57 1.84 0.30 0.30
C PRO A 57 0.90 0.49 -0.88
N LYS A 58 0.75 1.75 -1.30
CA LYS A 58 -0.05 2.07 -2.48
C LYS A 58 0.73 1.71 -3.73
N ARG A 59 0.02 1.53 -4.84
CA ARG A 59 0.64 1.51 -6.17
C ARG A 59 1.51 2.75 -6.32
N ASP A 60 2.70 2.54 -6.87
CA ASP A 60 3.68 3.58 -7.12
C ASP A 60 3.99 3.61 -8.62
N VAL A 61 4.59 4.70 -9.10
CA VAL A 61 5.00 4.84 -10.50
C VAL A 61 6.49 4.61 -10.59
N CYS A 62 6.91 3.72 -11.49
CA CYS A 62 8.32 3.42 -11.65
C CYS A 62 9.07 4.59 -12.28
N THR A 63 10.19 5.02 -11.69
CA THR A 63 11.03 6.12 -12.22
C THR A 63 11.80 5.76 -13.47
N HIS A 64 11.92 4.47 -13.79
CA HIS A 64 12.69 4.00 -14.95
C HIS A 64 11.84 3.69 -16.17
N CYS A 65 10.64 3.14 -15.96
CA CYS A 65 9.76 2.72 -17.07
C CYS A 65 8.37 3.39 -17.04
N GLU A 66 8.14 4.29 -16.08
CA GLU A 66 6.92 5.11 -15.94
C GLU A 66 5.60 4.35 -15.78
N LYS A 67 5.67 3.03 -15.55
CA LYS A 67 4.50 2.18 -15.33
C LYS A 67 4.14 2.14 -13.86
N GLU A 68 2.84 2.12 -13.59
CA GLU A 68 2.32 1.82 -12.26
C GLU A 68 2.70 0.39 -11.86
N PHE A 69 3.16 0.22 -10.63
CA PHE A 69 3.48 -1.08 -10.06
C PHE A 69 3.02 -1.19 -8.61
N ASP A 70 2.80 -2.42 -8.17
CA ASP A 70 2.54 -2.76 -6.78
C ASP A 70 3.87 -3.14 -6.10
N PRO A 71 4.35 -2.37 -5.10
CA PRO A 71 5.58 -2.70 -4.38
C PRO A 71 5.58 -4.10 -3.75
N ASP A 72 4.42 -4.61 -3.35
CA ASP A 72 4.26 -5.93 -2.75
C ASP A 72 4.30 -7.07 -3.79
N ASN A 73 4.02 -6.75 -5.06
CA ASN A 73 4.06 -7.68 -6.20
C ASN A 73 5.08 -7.24 -7.27
N ASN A 74 6.30 -6.93 -6.83
CA ASN A 74 7.40 -6.45 -7.67
C ASN A 74 8.50 -7.50 -7.82
N ALA A 75 8.37 -8.35 -8.86
CA ALA A 75 9.34 -9.39 -9.21
C ALA A 75 10.68 -8.80 -9.67
N SER A 76 11.76 -9.59 -9.59
CA SER A 76 13.13 -9.17 -9.93
C SER A 76 13.34 -8.77 -11.39
N ASP A 77 12.41 -9.16 -12.27
CA ASP A 77 12.43 -8.96 -13.72
C ASP A 77 11.17 -8.23 -14.24
N ALA A 78 10.40 -7.62 -13.34
CA ALA A 78 9.13 -6.95 -13.69
C ALA A 78 9.34 -5.66 -14.49
N CYS A 79 10.39 -4.90 -14.19
CA CYS A 79 10.72 -3.66 -14.86
C CYS A 79 11.67 -3.92 -16.04
N CYS A 80 11.40 -3.29 -17.18
CA CYS A 80 12.27 -3.29 -18.36
C CYS A 80 12.39 -1.86 -18.87
N TYR A 81 13.62 -1.34 -18.94
CA TYR A 81 13.88 0.05 -19.32
C TYR A 81 15.22 0.19 -20.02
N HIS A 82 15.43 1.36 -20.63
CA HIS A 82 16.71 1.76 -21.19
C HIS A 82 17.36 2.78 -20.25
N PRO A 83 18.57 2.53 -19.72
CA PRO A 83 19.26 3.47 -18.84
C PRO A 83 19.99 4.59 -19.59
N GLY A 84 20.05 4.51 -20.92
CA GLY A 84 20.67 5.53 -21.77
C GLY A 84 19.60 6.37 -22.46
N ASP A 85 20.03 7.47 -23.05
CA ASP A 85 19.16 8.39 -23.76
C ASP A 85 18.69 7.82 -25.11
N PHE A 86 17.47 8.18 -25.49
CA PHE A 86 16.99 8.01 -26.86
C PHE A 86 17.54 9.20 -27.65
N GLU A 87 18.29 8.99 -28.71
CA GLU A 87 19.02 10.05 -29.41
C GLU A 87 18.67 10.03 -30.90
N LEU A 88 18.59 11.21 -31.53
CA LEU A 88 18.38 11.30 -32.98
C LEU A 88 19.56 10.65 -33.70
N ASP A 89 19.25 9.75 -34.63
CA ASP A 89 20.26 9.17 -35.50
C ASP A 89 19.99 9.60 -36.94
N GLU A 90 20.73 10.63 -37.36
CA GLU A 90 20.60 11.25 -38.69
C GLU A 90 21.06 10.34 -39.83
N GLU A 91 21.76 9.23 -39.53
CA GLU A 91 22.25 8.28 -40.54
C GLU A 91 21.20 7.21 -40.90
N LEU A 92 20.02 7.23 -40.26
CA LEU A 92 18.96 6.26 -40.51
C LEU A 92 18.14 6.59 -41.76
N GLU A 93 17.85 5.57 -42.57
CA GLU A 93 17.12 5.67 -43.85
C GLU A 93 15.73 6.32 -43.73
N VAL A 94 15.14 6.35 -42.53
CA VAL A 94 13.85 7.03 -42.29
C VAL A 94 13.93 8.54 -42.56
N TRP A 95 15.14 9.12 -42.47
CA TRP A 95 15.38 10.54 -42.74
C TRP A 95 15.74 10.81 -44.21
N ASP A 96 16.21 9.82 -44.98
CA ASP A 96 16.64 9.99 -46.38
C ASP A 96 15.50 10.47 -47.31
N GLY A 97 14.24 10.21 -46.94
CA GLY A 97 13.05 10.64 -47.67
C GLY A 97 12.43 11.95 -47.19
N MET A 98 12.92 12.52 -46.08
CA MET A 98 12.48 13.82 -45.57
C MET A 98 13.31 14.93 -46.21
N ASP A 99 12.81 15.47 -47.32
CA ASP A 99 13.47 16.50 -48.12
C ASP A 99 13.68 17.81 -47.33
N ASP A 100 14.90 18.36 -47.44
CA ASP A 100 15.38 19.62 -46.85
C ASP A 100 14.71 20.88 -47.46
N TYR A 101 13.64 20.70 -48.26
CA TYR A 101 13.07 21.71 -49.15
C TYR A 101 11.98 22.60 -48.53
N ASP A 102 11.48 22.25 -47.35
CA ASP A 102 10.62 23.13 -46.53
C ASP A 102 11.45 23.82 -45.43
N TRP A 103 12.27 24.78 -45.88
CA TRP A 103 12.91 25.79 -45.04
C TRP A 103 12.03 27.06 -45.06
N PRO A 104 11.71 27.68 -43.91
CA PRO A 104 12.76 28.18 -43.03
C PRO A 104 12.75 27.52 -41.64
N PRO A 105 13.65 27.96 -40.75
CA PRO A 105 14.91 27.34 -40.41
C PRO A 105 14.93 26.64 -39.04
N GLU A 106 13.77 26.67 -38.38
CA GLU A 106 13.63 26.63 -36.91
C GLU A 106 12.51 25.66 -36.47
N HIS A 107 11.80 25.00 -37.40
CA HIS A 107 10.52 24.37 -37.09
C HIS A 107 10.34 22.89 -37.48
N TYR A 108 11.37 22.21 -38.00
CA TYR A 108 11.41 20.75 -37.92
C TYR A 108 12.58 20.34 -37.04
N GLN A 109 12.39 20.48 -35.73
CA GLN A 109 13.29 19.85 -34.76
C GLN A 109 13.16 18.35 -34.95
N ARG A 110 14.01 17.77 -35.82
CA ARG A 110 14.10 16.31 -36.03
C ARG A 110 14.21 15.63 -34.67
N ASP A 111 15.04 16.18 -33.80
CA ASP A 111 15.08 15.86 -32.38
C ASP A 111 14.01 16.66 -31.60
N SER A 112 12.75 16.21 -31.69
CA SER A 112 11.64 16.69 -30.87
C SER A 112 10.92 15.53 -30.21
N GLU A 113 10.25 15.79 -29.08
CA GLU A 113 9.44 14.79 -28.38
C GLU A 113 8.35 14.21 -29.29
N SER A 114 7.69 15.05 -30.10
CA SER A 114 6.70 14.58 -31.10
C SER A 114 7.32 13.57 -32.07
N ASN A 115 8.50 13.86 -32.64
CA ASN A 115 9.13 12.94 -33.57
C ASN A 115 9.61 11.65 -32.89
N ARG A 116 9.98 11.69 -31.61
CA ARG A 116 10.36 10.51 -30.83
C ARG A 116 9.17 9.56 -30.62
N GLU A 117 7.97 10.10 -30.54
CA GLU A 117 6.72 9.33 -30.46
C GLU A 117 6.20 8.90 -31.84
N ASP A 118 6.25 9.81 -32.83
CA ASP A 118 5.66 9.63 -34.16
C ASP A 118 6.56 8.81 -35.11
N ILE A 119 7.88 8.94 -34.96
CA ILE A 119 8.91 8.32 -35.83
C ILE A 119 10.03 7.75 -34.95
N PRO A 120 9.73 6.80 -34.04
CA PRO A 120 10.74 6.26 -33.14
C PRO A 120 11.88 5.57 -33.90
N GLU A 121 11.65 5.09 -35.12
CA GLU A 121 12.66 4.49 -35.99
C GLU A 121 13.76 5.46 -36.43
N GLY A 122 13.58 6.77 -36.22
CA GLY A 122 14.61 7.79 -36.45
C GLY A 122 15.55 8.00 -35.27
N PHE A 123 15.35 7.26 -34.19
CA PHE A 123 16.08 7.43 -32.94
C PHE A 123 16.69 6.11 -32.46
N ARG A 124 17.81 6.24 -31.77
CA ARG A 124 18.62 5.13 -31.26
C ARG A 124 18.82 5.29 -29.76
N TRP A 125 18.72 4.18 -29.04
CA TRP A 125 19.05 4.12 -27.62
C TRP A 125 20.57 4.00 -27.42
N SER A 126 21.20 4.96 -26.73
CA SER A 126 22.65 4.98 -26.49
C SER A 126 23.14 3.82 -25.62
N CYS A 127 22.27 3.24 -24.79
CA CYS A 127 22.61 2.12 -23.91
C CYS A 127 22.79 0.77 -24.62
N CYS A 128 22.10 0.53 -25.74
CA CYS A 128 22.12 -0.76 -26.43
C CYS A 128 22.21 -0.67 -27.95
N ASN A 129 22.30 0.54 -28.49
CA ASN A 129 22.35 0.87 -29.91
C ASN A 129 21.18 0.33 -30.74
N ARG A 130 20.06 -0.02 -30.10
CA ARG A 130 18.85 -0.44 -30.80
C ARG A 130 18.06 0.79 -31.23
N VAL A 131 17.42 0.69 -32.39
CA VAL A 131 16.63 1.75 -33.02
C VAL A 131 15.14 1.51 -32.73
N GLY A 132 14.37 2.58 -32.58
CA GLY A 132 12.91 2.47 -32.43
C GLY A 132 12.41 2.33 -31.00
N ASP A 133 11.08 2.20 -30.90
CA ASP A 133 10.36 1.87 -29.68
C ASP A 133 10.49 0.37 -29.39
N VAL A 134 11.66 0.01 -28.88
CA VAL A 134 12.01 -1.37 -28.54
C VAL A 134 12.02 -1.56 -27.03
N LYS A 135 11.68 -2.79 -26.60
CA LYS A 135 11.75 -3.17 -25.19
C LYS A 135 13.11 -2.82 -24.58
N GLY A 136 13.05 -2.26 -23.37
CA GLY A 136 14.20 -1.92 -22.53
C GLY A 136 15.30 -2.99 -22.50
N CYS A 137 16.55 -2.57 -22.62
CA CYS A 137 17.70 -3.47 -22.62
C CYS A 137 18.11 -3.94 -21.21
N GLN A 138 17.68 -3.25 -20.16
CA GLN A 138 17.91 -3.63 -18.77
C GLN A 138 16.62 -4.15 -18.14
N THR A 139 16.75 -5.18 -17.32
CA THR A 139 15.64 -5.78 -16.54
C THR A 139 15.94 -5.70 -15.05
N GLY A 140 14.93 -5.39 -14.25
CA GLY A 140 15.08 -5.26 -12.81
C GLY A 140 13.75 -5.18 -12.07
N ARG A 141 13.80 -4.82 -10.79
CA ARG A 141 12.61 -4.45 -10.03
C ARG A 141 12.18 -3.05 -10.42
N HIS A 142 10.89 -2.75 -10.32
CA HIS A 142 10.44 -1.37 -10.38
C HIS A 142 10.98 -0.58 -9.19
N GLU A 143 11.49 0.61 -9.44
CA GLU A 143 11.92 1.57 -8.43
C GLU A 143 10.99 2.79 -8.52
N GLY A 144 10.42 3.22 -7.40
CA GLY A 144 9.49 4.33 -7.32
C GLY A 144 9.81 5.22 -6.12
N ASN A 145 9.18 6.38 -6.03
CA ASN A 145 9.47 7.37 -4.98
C ASN A 145 9.06 6.90 -3.57
N GLY A 146 8.15 5.93 -3.45
CA GLY A 146 7.76 5.27 -2.21
C GLY A 146 8.48 3.95 -1.93
N ALA A 147 9.24 3.42 -2.90
CA ALA A 147 9.80 2.06 -2.84
C ALA A 147 11.07 1.93 -1.99
N ASN A 148 11.69 3.04 -1.56
CA ASN A 148 12.93 3.01 -0.80
C ASN A 148 12.77 2.56 0.68
N THR A 149 11.55 2.25 1.14
CA THR A 149 11.29 1.82 2.53
C THR A 149 10.61 0.46 2.67
N ALA A 150 10.60 -0.39 1.63
CA ALA A 150 10.02 -1.73 1.73
C ALA A 150 11.06 -2.81 1.43
N ALA A 151 12.00 -2.99 2.36
CA ALA A 151 12.61 -4.29 2.59
C ALA A 151 11.53 -5.25 3.12
N ALA A 152 10.59 -5.65 2.27
CA ALA A 152 9.51 -6.56 2.62
C ALA A 152 8.96 -7.20 1.35
N THR A 153 9.72 -8.16 0.83
CA THR A 153 9.27 -9.38 0.16
C THR A 153 7.85 -9.79 0.57
N THR A 154 7.10 -10.54 -0.24
CA THR A 154 5.83 -11.24 0.11
C THR A 154 5.79 -11.91 1.51
N TYR A 155 6.95 -12.19 2.11
CA TYR A 155 7.14 -12.50 3.54
C TYR A 155 6.63 -11.43 4.52
N GLY A 156 6.56 -10.16 4.12
CA GLY A 156 6.17 -9.00 4.90
C GLY A 156 4.68 -9.00 5.24
N LEU A 157 3.80 -9.29 4.28
CA LEU A 157 2.36 -9.44 4.54
C LEU A 157 2.10 -10.64 5.47
N ALA A 158 2.78 -11.77 5.24
CA ALA A 158 2.67 -12.92 6.14
C ALA A 158 3.20 -12.61 7.54
N LEU A 159 4.34 -11.91 7.66
CA LEU A 159 4.92 -11.50 8.94
C LEU A 159 4.08 -10.44 9.65
N GLU A 160 3.50 -9.48 8.94
CA GLU A 160 2.67 -8.43 9.53
C GLU A 160 1.30 -9.00 9.96
N VAL A 161 0.71 -9.90 9.18
CA VAL A 161 -0.46 -10.69 9.59
C VAL A 161 -0.14 -11.57 10.79
N ASN A 162 1.02 -12.21 10.82
CA ASN A 162 1.46 -13.02 11.97
C ASN A 162 1.74 -12.15 13.21
N ARG A 163 2.27 -10.93 13.03
CA ARG A 163 2.50 -9.95 14.10
C ARG A 163 1.19 -9.41 14.65
N MET A 164 0.21 -9.16 13.78
CA MET A 164 -1.15 -8.80 14.18
C MET A 164 -1.87 -9.94 14.91
N LYS A 165 -1.67 -11.20 14.49
CA LYS A 165 -2.17 -12.39 15.20
C LYS A 165 -1.53 -12.54 16.58
N ALA A 166 -0.22 -12.33 16.69
CA ALA A 166 0.52 -12.42 17.96
C ALA A 166 0.07 -11.37 18.99
N LYS A 167 -0.22 -10.14 18.57
CA LYS A 167 -0.76 -9.09 19.46
C LYS A 167 -2.12 -9.48 20.06
N ARG A 168 -3.03 -10.06 19.26
CA ARG A 168 -4.36 -10.49 19.74
C ARG A 168 -4.31 -11.66 20.73
N LEU A 169 -3.38 -12.59 20.55
CA LEU A 169 -3.19 -13.70 21.50
C LEU A 169 -2.66 -13.21 22.85
N GLY A 170 -1.80 -12.19 22.85
CA GLY A 170 -1.34 -11.52 24.08
C GLY A 170 -2.46 -10.77 24.82
N GLU A 171 -3.35 -10.10 24.09
CA GLU A 171 -4.48 -9.35 24.67
C GLU A 171 -5.57 -10.27 25.27
N LEU A 172 -5.82 -11.43 24.65
CA LEU A 172 -6.74 -12.45 25.18
C LEU A 172 -6.20 -13.13 26.45
N ALA A 173 -4.89 -13.37 26.53
CA ALA A 173 -4.24 -13.88 27.74
C ALA A 173 -4.27 -12.87 28.90
N GLY A 174 -4.16 -11.57 28.61
CA GLY A 174 -4.27 -10.50 29.61
C GLY A 174 -5.69 -10.31 30.17
N ARG A 175 -6.73 -10.63 29.39
CA ARG A 175 -8.14 -10.59 29.85
C ARG A 175 -8.53 -11.78 30.72
N ALA A 176 -8.02 -12.98 30.41
CA ALA A 176 -8.28 -14.18 31.21
C ALA A 176 -7.70 -14.12 32.65
N GLY A 177 -6.68 -13.28 32.89
CA GLY A 177 -6.08 -13.09 34.23
C GLY A 177 -6.84 -12.16 35.17
N LYS A 178 -7.93 -11.50 34.72
CA LYS A 178 -8.63 -10.49 35.52
C LYS A 178 -10.02 -10.90 36.02
N GLU A 179 -10.47 -12.11 35.69
CA GLU A 179 -11.78 -12.65 36.06
C GLU A 179 -11.64 -13.87 37.00
N SER A 180 -10.95 -13.69 38.12
CA SER A 180 -11.02 -14.64 39.24
C SER A 180 -10.84 -13.89 40.57
N GLY A 181 -11.88 -13.13 40.93
CA GLY A 181 -12.04 -12.50 42.24
C GLY A 181 -13.48 -12.67 42.72
N ILE A 182 -13.84 -13.90 43.09
CA ILE A 182 -15.16 -14.26 43.61
C ILE A 182 -15.35 -13.63 45.02
N HIS A 183 -16.50 -12.97 45.20
CA HIS A 183 -17.02 -12.42 46.45
C HIS A 183 -17.28 -13.48 47.52
N GLY A 184 -17.05 -13.13 48.79
CA GLY A 184 -17.61 -13.80 49.98
C GLY A 184 -17.71 -12.81 51.17
N PRO A 185 -18.80 -12.82 51.97
CA PRO A 185 -19.23 -11.66 52.78
C PRO A 185 -18.86 -11.77 54.29
N GLY A 186 -18.94 -10.65 55.02
CA GLY A 186 -19.07 -10.67 56.50
C GLY A 186 -18.41 -9.53 57.29
N GLU A 187 -19.24 -8.55 57.67
CA GLU A 187 -19.35 -7.82 58.96
C GLU A 187 -18.20 -7.03 59.65
N GLN A 188 -18.57 -5.76 59.91
CA GLN A 188 -18.36 -4.91 61.12
C GLN A 188 -16.95 -4.52 61.58
N GLN A 189 -16.63 -3.21 61.53
CA GLN A 189 -16.63 -2.34 62.73
C GLN A 189 -16.30 -0.87 62.41
N ALA A 190 -16.68 -0.02 63.36
CA ALA A 190 -16.99 1.40 63.23
C ALA A 190 -15.85 2.39 63.51
N SER A 191 -16.20 3.68 63.32
CA SER A 191 -15.63 4.93 63.90
C SER A 191 -14.29 5.40 63.30
N ASN A 192 -14.03 6.68 62.96
CA ASN A 192 -14.51 7.95 63.50
C ASN A 192 -14.17 9.14 62.56
N LYS A 193 -15.11 10.10 62.44
CA LYS A 193 -14.95 11.55 62.69
C LYS A 193 -13.85 12.34 61.92
N ARG A 194 -14.25 13.29 61.05
CA ARG A 194 -14.38 14.74 61.32
C ARG A 194 -14.75 15.55 60.07
N LYS A 195 -15.52 16.61 60.32
CA LYS A 195 -16.08 17.66 59.44
C LYS A 195 -15.00 18.49 58.72
N ALA A 196 -15.35 19.09 57.58
CA ALA A 196 -15.46 20.55 57.43
C ALA A 196 -16.06 20.93 56.07
N ASP A 197 -16.93 21.93 56.14
CA ASP A 197 -17.76 22.56 55.12
C ASP A 197 -16.98 23.33 54.05
N GLY A 198 -17.60 23.55 52.88
CA GLY A 198 -17.15 24.55 51.90
C GLY A 198 -17.69 24.39 50.47
N GLU A 199 -18.88 24.93 50.22
CA GLU A 199 -19.33 25.42 48.90
C GLU A 199 -19.44 26.97 49.00
N PRO A 200 -19.63 27.74 47.92
CA PRO A 200 -19.42 27.49 46.48
C PRO A 200 -18.60 28.63 45.83
N GLY A 201 -18.27 28.50 44.53
CA GLY A 201 -17.58 29.56 43.78
C GLY A 201 -18.03 29.62 42.33
N ASP A 202 -19.02 30.49 42.07
CA ASP A 202 -19.35 31.08 40.77
C ASP A 202 -18.12 31.71 40.10
N GLY A 203 -18.01 31.57 38.78
CA GLY A 203 -16.95 32.24 38.03
C GLY A 203 -16.99 32.07 36.52
N ASP A 204 -17.57 33.08 35.88
CA ASP A 204 -17.18 33.66 34.58
C ASP A 204 -17.62 32.98 33.27
N ALA A 205 -18.73 33.50 32.74
CA ALA A 205 -19.01 33.55 31.32
C ALA A 205 -18.85 34.99 30.83
N SER A 206 -17.92 35.26 29.89
CA SER A 206 -18.04 36.35 28.90
C SER A 206 -16.91 36.41 27.86
N LYS A 207 -17.33 36.73 26.62
CA LYS A 207 -16.59 37.24 25.43
C LYS A 207 -15.73 36.20 24.67
N VAL A 208 -15.70 36.17 23.32
CA VAL A 208 -15.80 37.29 22.38
C VAL A 208 -16.28 36.90 20.97
N LYS A 209 -16.79 37.93 20.28
CA LYS A 209 -17.32 38.01 18.90
C LYS A 209 -16.25 37.87 17.80
N LYS A 210 -16.66 37.32 16.64
CA LYS A 210 -16.57 37.86 15.24
C LYS A 210 -16.72 36.67 14.27
N GLY A 211 -17.53 36.64 13.22
CA GLY A 211 -18.12 37.70 12.42
C GLY A 211 -17.35 37.85 11.10
N ALA A 212 -17.79 37.16 10.03
CA ALA A 212 -17.54 37.53 8.64
C ALA A 212 -18.61 36.86 7.76
N GLY A 213 -19.52 37.69 7.24
CA GLY A 213 -20.51 37.32 6.24
C GLY A 213 -19.91 37.37 4.84
N ALA A 214 -20.43 36.51 3.97
CA ALA A 214 -20.25 36.56 2.54
C ALA A 214 -21.26 37.55 1.94
N HIS A 215 -20.79 38.38 1.03
CA HIS A 215 -21.60 39.00 -0.01
C HIS A 215 -20.75 39.20 -1.26
#